data_AF-A0A931XPC0-F1
#
_entry.id   AF-A0A931XPC0-F1
#
_cell.length_a   1.000
_cell.length_b   1.000
_cell.length_c   1.000
_cell.angle_alpha   90.00
_cell.angle_beta   90.00
_cell.angle_gamma   90.00
#
_symmetry.space_group_name_H-M   'P 1'
#
loop_
_entity.id
_entity.type
_entity.pdbx_description
1 polymer ?
#
loop_
_entity_poly.entity_id
_entity_poly.type
_entity_poly.pdbx_seq_one_letter_code
_entity_poly.pdbx_strand_id
1 'polypeptide(L)'
;MDAGSKPKEETQISWKPEIIEIEAPPISKELKKRWSHFIRKVYETDPLTCPKCQGKMRIISFINQPDVIKKILQHLGLWEESHAPPGRSQEEKKESTFDPSYSQLL
;
A
#
# COMPACT_ATOMS: atom_id res chain seq x y z
N MET A 1 -33.65 38.25 22.45
CA MET A 1 -32.39 38.91 22.04
C MET A 1 -31.47 37.80 21.60
N ASP A 2 -31.60 37.37 20.35
CA ASP A 2 -30.84 36.26 19.78
C ASP A 2 -29.50 36.77 19.28
N ALA A 3 -28.43 36.43 19.99
CA ALA A 3 -27.06 36.68 19.56
C ALA A 3 -26.67 35.60 18.55
N GLY A 4 -26.75 35.94 17.27
CA GLY A 4 -26.24 35.12 16.16
C GLY A 4 -24.77 34.78 16.38
N SER A 5 -24.48 33.48 16.52
CA SER A 5 -23.11 32.97 16.59
C SER A 5 -22.45 33.05 15.22
N LYS A 6 -21.32 33.75 15.17
CA LYS A 6 -20.49 34.00 13.98
C LYS A 6 -19.88 32.69 13.44
N PRO A 7 -19.83 32.46 12.11
CA PRO A 7 -19.19 31.26 11.56
C PRO A 7 -17.68 31.31 11.82
N LYS A 8 -17.12 30.18 12.27
CA LYS A 8 -15.69 30.06 12.52
C LYS A 8 -14.96 29.85 11.20
N GLU A 9 -14.02 30.76 10.95
CA GLU A 9 -13.16 30.87 9.79
C GLU A 9 -12.43 29.55 9.51
N GLU A 10 -12.68 28.97 8.34
CA GLU A 10 -12.06 27.75 7.87
C GLU A 10 -10.64 28.07 7.42
N THR A 11 -9.65 27.70 8.23
CA THR A 11 -8.24 27.92 7.93
C THR A 11 -7.87 27.11 6.69
N GLN A 12 -7.76 27.82 5.56
CA GLN A 12 -7.31 27.28 4.28
C GLN A 12 -5.90 26.70 4.42
N ILE A 13 -5.80 25.38 4.50
CA ILE A 13 -4.52 24.67 4.59
C ILE A 13 -3.86 24.72 3.20
N SER A 14 -2.95 25.68 3.01
CA SER A 14 -2.08 25.77 1.83
C SER A 14 -0.99 24.71 1.93
N TRP A 15 -1.24 23.53 1.39
CA TRP A 15 -0.23 22.48 1.26
C TRP A 15 0.87 22.91 0.28
N LYS A 16 1.99 23.41 0.80
CA LYS A 16 3.24 23.56 0.05
C LYS A 16 4.14 22.36 0.36
N PRO A 17 4.40 21.46 -0.59
CA PRO A 17 5.36 20.39 -0.37
C PRO A 17 6.76 21.00 -0.35
N GLU A 18 7.40 21.00 0.82
CA GLU A 18 8.83 21.23 0.92
C GLU A 18 9.53 19.93 0.49
N ILE A 19 10.17 19.96 -0.69
CA ILE A 19 10.85 18.79 -1.25
C ILE A 19 12.18 18.64 -0.51
N ILE A 20 12.25 17.65 0.37
CA ILE A 20 13.49 17.27 1.05
C ILE A 20 14.22 16.28 0.14
N GLU A 21 15.36 16.68 -0.43
CA GLU A 21 16.24 15.78 -1.16
C GLU A 21 16.98 14.87 -0.16
N ILE A 22 16.56 13.61 -0.08
CA ILE A 22 17.21 12.58 0.75
C ILE A 22 18.17 11.81 -0.14
N GLU A 23 19.45 11.77 0.23
CA GLU A 23 20.46 11.00 -0.48
C GLU A 23 20.15 9.49 -0.31
N ALA A 24 19.94 8.80 -1.43
CA ALA A 24 19.50 7.40 -1.40
C ALA A 24 20.61 6.49 -0.82
N PRO A 25 20.30 5.57 0.10
CA PRO A 25 21.28 4.64 0.64
C PRO A 25 21.90 3.77 -0.47
N PRO A 26 23.13 3.27 -0.30
CA PRO A 26 23.76 2.40 -1.30
C PRO A 26 23.01 1.06 -1.40
N ILE A 27 22.17 0.95 -2.42
CA ILE A 27 21.39 -0.26 -2.75
C ILE A 27 22.10 -1.01 -3.89
N SER A 28 22.25 -2.34 -3.78
CA SER A 28 22.83 -3.16 -4.85
C SER A 28 22.02 -3.08 -6.14
N LYS A 29 22.66 -3.26 -7.30
CA LYS A 29 21.99 -3.20 -8.61
C LYS A 29 20.89 -4.26 -8.72
N GLU A 30 21.10 -5.43 -8.11
CA GLU A 30 20.15 -6.53 -8.05
C GLU A 30 18.92 -6.15 -7.22
N LEU A 31 19.12 -5.49 -6.07
CA LEU A 31 18.02 -5.04 -5.23
C LEU A 31 17.22 -3.92 -5.91
N LYS A 32 17.86 -2.97 -6.60
CA LYS A 32 17.18 -1.94 -7.40
C LYS A 32 16.28 -2.55 -8.48
N LYS A 33 16.79 -3.54 -9.25
CA LYS A 33 16.02 -4.24 -10.28
C LYS A 33 14.83 -5.02 -9.70
N ARG A 34 15.01 -5.68 -8.56
CA ARG A 34 13.91 -6.37 -7.86
C ARG A 34 12.84 -5.39 -7.41
N TRP A 35 13.25 -4.24 -6.86
CA TRP A 35 12.33 -3.22 -6.38
C TRP A 35 11.52 -2.60 -7.53
N SER A 36 12.16 -2.24 -8.65
CA SER A 36 11.44 -1.73 -9.83
C SER A 36 10.44 -2.74 -10.39
N HIS A 37 10.77 -4.03 -10.36
CA HIS A 37 9.86 -5.10 -10.79
C HIS A 37 8.63 -5.22 -9.88
N PHE A 38 8.81 -5.14 -8.56
CA PHE A 38 7.68 -5.15 -7.62
C PHE A 38 6.79 -3.92 -7.76
N ILE A 39 7.39 -2.73 -7.90
CA ILE A 39 6.63 -1.51 -8.17
C ILE A 39 5.81 -1.67 -9.45
N ARG A 40 6.40 -2.15 -10.55
CA ARG A 40 5.67 -2.39 -11.80
C ARG A 40 4.45 -3.30 -11.60
N LYS A 41 4.59 -4.38 -10.83
CA LYS A 41 3.47 -5.29 -10.54
C LYS A 41 2.32 -4.64 -9.77
N VAL A 42 2.61 -3.70 -8.88
CA VAL A 42 1.59 -3.04 -8.05
C VAL A 42 1.02 -1.79 -8.73
N TYR A 43 1.84 -1.07 -9.51
CA TYR A 43 1.53 0.25 -10.04
C TYR A 43 0.43 0.25 -11.12
N GLU A 44 0.19 -0.89 -11.77
CA GLU A 44 -0.85 -1.03 -12.80
C GLU A 44 -2.17 -1.62 -12.24
N THR A 45 -2.23 -1.98 -10.96
CA THR A 45 -3.44 -2.57 -10.36
C THR A 45 -4.30 -1.49 -9.70
N ASP A 46 -5.55 -1.33 -10.15
CA ASP A 46 -6.54 -0.50 -9.46
C ASP A 46 -7.10 -1.23 -8.22
N PRO A 47 -6.76 -0.80 -6.99
CA PRO A 47 -7.26 -1.45 -5.78
C PRO A 47 -8.77 -1.28 -5.56
N LEU A 48 -9.42 -0.38 -6.31
CA LEU A 48 -10.86 -0.16 -6.27
C LEU A 48 -11.62 -0.94 -7.36
N THR A 49 -10.99 -1.92 -8.00
CA THR A 49 -11.68 -2.87 -8.88
C THR A 49 -12.02 -4.15 -8.11
N CYS A 50 -13.29 -4.56 -8.12
CA CYS A 50 -13.73 -5.78 -7.45
C CYS A 50 -13.11 -7.03 -8.12
N PRO A 51 -12.40 -7.91 -7.39
CA PRO A 51 -11.78 -9.09 -7.99
C PRO A 51 -12.79 -10.14 -8.48
N LYS A 52 -14.05 -10.08 -7.99
CA LYS A 52 -15.11 -11.04 -8.36
C LYS A 52 -15.89 -10.62 -9.60
N CYS A 53 -16.32 -9.36 -9.66
CA CYS A 53 -17.22 -8.86 -10.71
C CYS A 53 -16.67 -7.69 -11.53
N GLN A 54 -15.43 -7.28 -11.29
CA GLN A 54 -14.72 -6.21 -12.02
C GLN A 54 -15.41 -4.83 -11.95
N GLY A 55 -16.38 -4.67 -11.05
CA GLY A 55 -17.06 -3.40 -10.81
C GLY A 55 -16.22 -2.44 -9.96
N LYS A 56 -16.55 -1.15 -10.02
CA LYS A 56 -15.91 -0.09 -9.24
C LYS A 56 -16.35 -0.14 -7.78
N MET A 57 -15.38 -0.20 -6.87
CA MET A 57 -15.54 -0.12 -5.44
C MET A 57 -15.32 1.32 -4.97
N ARG A 58 -15.77 1.62 -3.74
CA ARG A 58 -15.59 2.93 -3.10
C ARG A 58 -15.15 2.74 -1.66
N ILE A 59 -14.35 3.66 -1.16
CA ILE A 59 -13.99 3.72 0.26
C ILE A 59 -15.22 4.17 1.04
N ILE A 60 -15.62 3.40 2.06
CA ILE A 60 -16.79 3.71 2.90
C ILE A 60 -16.37 4.39 4.21
N SER A 61 -15.26 3.96 4.80
CA SER A 61 -14.73 4.53 6.04
C SER A 61 -13.26 4.18 6.22
N PHE A 62 -12.57 4.96 7.08
CA PHE A 62 -11.26 4.62 7.62
C PHE A 62 -11.44 4.17 9.07
N ILE A 63 -10.85 3.02 9.43
CA ILE A 63 -10.98 2.43 10.75
C ILE A 63 -9.59 2.42 11.39
N ASN A 64 -9.41 3.19 12.45
CA ASN A 64 -8.12 3.32 13.14
C ASN A 64 -8.11 2.69 14.55
N GLN A 65 -9.24 2.14 14.98
CA GLN A 65 -9.38 1.52 16.31
C GLN A 65 -8.92 0.05 16.25
N PRO A 66 -7.86 -0.34 16.99
CA PRO A 66 -7.26 -1.67 16.89
C PRO A 66 -8.25 -2.78 17.26
N ASP A 67 -9.09 -2.56 18.27
CA ASP A 67 -10.09 -3.55 18.71
C ASP A 67 -11.16 -3.80 17.65
N VAL A 68 -11.56 -2.77 16.90
CA VAL A 68 -12.53 -2.88 15.81
C VAL A 68 -11.92 -3.62 14.63
N ILE A 69 -10.68 -3.27 14.27
CA ILE A 69 -9.91 -3.96 13.22
C ILE A 69 -9.81 -5.46 13.56
N LYS A 70 -9.41 -5.78 14.80
CA LYS A 70 -9.30 -7.17 15.27
C LYS A 70 -10.63 -7.92 15.15
N LYS A 71 -11.73 -7.35 15.62
CA LYS A 71 -13.06 -7.97 15.53
C LYS A 71 -13.49 -8.25 14.08
N ILE A 72 -13.26 -7.31 13.17
CA ILE A 72 -13.58 -7.47 11.74
C ILE A 72 -12.75 -8.60 11.13
N LEU A 73 -11.43 -8.59 11.36
CA LEU A 73 -10.53 -9.62 10.81
C LEU A 73 -10.84 -11.01 11.37
N GLN A 74 -11.16 -11.12 12.66
CA GLN A 74 -11.59 -12.39 13.27
C GLN A 74 -12.90 -12.90 12.65
N HIS A 75 -13.89 -12.02 12.44
CA HIS A 75 -15.14 -12.40 11.78
C HIS A 75 -14.93 -12.90 10.34
N LEU A 76 -13.95 -12.35 9.63
CA LEU A 76 -13.58 -12.75 8.27
C LEU A 76 -12.65 -13.98 8.23
N GLY A 77 -12.16 -14.47 9.37
CA GLY A 77 -11.16 -15.53 9.43
C GLY A 77 -9.76 -15.12 8.93
N LEU A 78 -9.48 -13.81 8.89
CA LEU A 78 -8.22 -13.22 8.41
C LEU A 78 -7.29 -12.76 9.54
N TRP A 79 -7.65 -13.05 10.79
CA TRP A 79 -6.81 -12.69 11.93
C TRP A 79 -5.67 -13.70 12.08
N GLU A 80 -4.45 -13.28 11.71
CA GLU A 80 -3.22 -14.03 11.96
C GLU A 80 -2.56 -13.54 13.25
N GLU A 81 -2.13 -14.48 14.10
CA GLU A 81 -1.44 -14.17 15.37
C GLU A 81 -0.05 -13.54 15.13
N SER A 82 0.53 -13.76 13.95
CA SER A 82 1.78 -13.17 13.50
C SER A 82 1.60 -12.49 12.15
N HIS A 83 1.55 -11.16 12.13
CA HIS A 83 1.72 -10.36 10.91
C HIS A 83 3.18 -10.21 10.48
N ALA A 84 4.12 -10.83 11.21
CA ALA A 84 5.49 -10.89 10.74
C ALA A 84 5.51 -11.67 9.43
N PRO A 85 6.31 -11.24 8.42
CA PRO A 85 6.53 -12.06 7.24
C PRO A 85 6.91 -13.46 7.72
N PRO A 86 6.40 -14.52 7.06
CA PRO A 86 6.67 -15.89 7.49
C PRO A 86 8.16 -16.02 7.77
N GLY A 87 8.50 -16.49 8.97
CA GLY A 87 9.89 -16.76 9.32
C GLY A 87 10.48 -17.57 8.19
N ARG A 88 11.67 -17.20 7.69
CA ARG A 88 12.32 -17.84 6.54
C ARG A 88 12.53 -19.34 6.82
N SER A 89 11.51 -20.17 6.65
CA SER A 89 11.69 -21.58 6.35
C SER A 89 12.38 -21.60 5.00
N GLN A 90 13.50 -22.31 4.92
CA GLN A 90 14.20 -22.55 3.67
C GLN A 90 13.32 -23.46 2.79
N GLU A 91 12.22 -22.94 2.26
CA GLU A 91 11.59 -23.57 1.11
C GLU A 91 12.54 -23.36 -0.06
N GLU A 92 13.06 -24.48 -0.55
CA GLU A 92 13.99 -24.55 -1.67
C GLU A 92 13.55 -23.57 -2.75
N LYS A 93 14.43 -22.61 -3.04
CA LYS A 93 14.28 -21.71 -4.16
C LYS A 93 14.11 -22.58 -5.41
N LYS A 94 12.88 -22.76 -5.88
CA LYS A 94 12.66 -22.90 -7.31
C LYS A 94 13.09 -21.56 -7.87
N GLU A 95 14.36 -21.51 -8.25
CA GLU A 95 15.01 -20.42 -8.95
C GLU A 95 14.03 -19.97 -10.04
N SER A 96 13.31 -18.88 -9.78
CA SER A 96 12.66 -18.15 -10.85
C SER A 96 13.83 -17.52 -11.59
N THR A 97 14.43 -18.30 -12.48
CA THR A 97 15.48 -17.86 -13.38
C THR A 97 14.88 -16.70 -14.14
N PHE A 98 15.24 -15.49 -13.74
CA PHE A 98 14.90 -14.29 -14.46
C PHE A 98 15.58 -14.44 -15.82
N ASP A 99 14.82 -14.82 -16.84
CA ASP A 99 15.30 -14.89 -18.21
C ASP A 99 15.53 -13.44 -18.69
N PRO A 100 16.80 -13.02 -18.88
CA PRO A 100 17.11 -11.68 -19.37
C PRO A 100 16.57 -11.43 -20.78
N SER A 101 16.20 -12.48 -21.53
CA SER A 101 15.60 -12.39 -22.88
C SER A 101 14.28 -11.62 -22.87
N TYR A 102 13.54 -11.58 -21.76
CA TYR A 102 12.28 -10.82 -21.68
C TYR A 102 12.48 -9.30 -21.79
N SER A 103 13.71 -8.81 -21.60
CA SER A 103 14.07 -7.41 -21.82
C SER A 103 14.29 -7.04 -23.29
N GLN A 104 14.32 -8.02 -24.21
CA GLN A 104 14.53 -7.80 -25.65
C GLN A 104 13.22 -7.71 -26.45
N LEU A 105 12.05 -7.81 -25.79
CA LEU A 105 10.74 -7.75 -26.44
C LEU A 105 9.98 -6.41 -26.23
N LEU A 106 10.69 -5.35 -25.80
CA LEU A 106 10.18 -3.98 -25.74
C LEU A 106 11.08 -3.02 -26.52
#